data_AF-A0A3B0TSB9-F1
#
_entry.id   AF-A0A3B0TSB9-F1
#
_cell.length_a   1.000
_cell.length_b   1.000
_cell.length_c   1.000
_cell.angle_alpha   90.00
_cell.angle_beta   90.00
_cell.angle_gamma   90.00
#
_symmetry.space_group_name_H-M   'P 1'
#
loop_
_entity.id
_entity.type
_entity.pdbx_description
1 polymer ?
#
loop_
_entity_poly.entity_id
_entity_poly.type
_entity_poly.pdbx_seq_one_letter_code
_entity_poly.pdbx_strand_id
1 'polypeptide(L)'
;RIYPGRKAAPVIAARDVLVKALPLPPEPGRDVSITFLSPTDTTGGNPLAEPHKLLTRLLRRVDGISRWNGMALTNEAGRALAAHIRTLGFDTGGLRPGAYSSSNAHRQKRVKTTITGALVLSGNIAPIWPLLAMGERCHLGRGAVEGLGAFSLSG
;
A
#
# COMPACT_ATOMS: atom_id res chain seq x y z
N ARG A 1 18.04 -36.34 -2.33
CA ARG A 1 18.11 -36.99 -3.66
C ARG A 1 18.29 -35.89 -4.70
N ILE A 2 19.51 -35.68 -5.20
CA ILE A 2 19.82 -34.66 -6.21
C ILE A 2 19.68 -35.35 -7.57
N TYR A 3 18.87 -34.78 -8.47
CA TYR A 3 18.70 -35.32 -9.83
C TYR A 3 19.98 -35.09 -10.65
N PRO A 4 20.49 -36.08 -11.41
CA PRO A 4 21.68 -35.91 -12.23
C PRO A 4 21.42 -34.86 -13.33
N GLY A 5 22.35 -33.90 -13.51
CA GLY A 5 22.31 -32.92 -14.60
C GLY A 5 21.93 -31.47 -14.21
N ARG A 6 21.57 -31.19 -12.94
CA ARG A 6 21.44 -29.80 -12.49
C ARG A 6 22.79 -29.22 -12.09
N LYS A 7 23.25 -28.18 -12.81
CA LYS A 7 24.29 -27.27 -12.30
C LYS A 7 23.87 -26.84 -10.89
N ALA A 8 24.81 -26.86 -9.94
CA ALA A 8 24.55 -26.43 -8.57
C ALA A 8 23.82 -25.08 -8.58
N ALA A 9 22.83 -24.91 -7.70
CA ALA A 9 22.17 -23.63 -7.56
C ALA A 9 23.25 -22.56 -7.28
N PRO A 10 23.21 -21.41 -7.97
CA PRO A 10 24.23 -20.38 -7.78
C PRO A 10 24.30 -19.99 -6.30
N VAL A 11 25.52 -20.02 -5.75
CA VAL A 11 25.79 -19.57 -4.39
C VAL A 11 26.01 -18.06 -4.43
N ILE A 12 25.24 -17.31 -3.63
CA ILE A 12 25.50 -15.89 -3.43
C ILE A 12 26.76 -15.79 -2.57
N ALA A 13 27.90 -15.48 -3.18
CA ALA A 13 29.20 -15.41 -2.51
C ALA A 13 29.33 -14.19 -1.59
N ALA A 14 28.69 -13.07 -1.94
CA ALA A 14 28.59 -11.86 -1.14
C ALA A 14 27.34 -11.06 -1.55
N ARG A 15 26.83 -10.22 -0.64
CA ARG A 15 25.75 -9.25 -0.92
C ARG A 15 26.15 -7.91 -0.34
N ASP A 16 26.32 -6.92 -1.21
CA ASP A 16 26.44 -5.52 -0.78
C ASP A 16 25.04 -4.95 -0.55
N VAL A 17 24.83 -4.39 0.63
CA VAL A 17 23.57 -3.71 0.97
C VAL A 17 23.83 -2.21 0.98
N LEU A 18 23.27 -1.52 -0.01
CA LEU A 18 23.29 -0.07 -0.04
C LEU A 18 22.03 0.47 0.63
N VAL A 19 22.19 1.11 1.78
CA VAL A 19 21.10 1.83 2.43
C VAL A 19 21.11 3.27 1.92
N LYS A 20 20.09 3.64 1.15
CA LYS A 20 19.83 5.02 0.77
C LYS A 20 18.61 5.51 1.55
N ALA A 21 18.79 6.55 2.34
CA ALA A 21 17.67 7.26 2.92
C ALA A 21 16.84 7.87 1.80
N LEU A 22 15.54 7.59 1.80
CA LEU A 22 14.62 8.31 0.93
C LEU A 22 14.23 9.59 1.66
N PRO A 23 14.39 10.78 1.04
CA PRO A 23 13.88 11.99 1.63
C PRO A 23 12.37 11.82 1.82
N LEU A 24 11.93 12.00 3.06
CA LEU A 24 10.52 12.11 3.37
C LEU A 24 10.08 13.53 2.98
N PRO A 25 8.97 13.68 2.26
CA PRO A 25 8.35 14.99 2.10
C PRO A 25 8.03 15.58 3.48
N PRO A 26 8.01 16.91 3.63
CA PRO A 26 7.64 17.54 4.89
C PRO A 26 6.27 17.05 5.33
N GLU A 27 6.11 16.83 6.64
CA GLU A 27 4.82 16.43 7.19
C GLU A 27 3.81 17.58 6.98
N PRO A 28 2.60 17.28 6.46
CA PRO A 28 1.54 18.25 6.30
C PRO A 28 1.01 18.71 7.66
N GLY A 29 0.58 19.96 7.75
CA GLY A 29 0.32 20.61 9.04
C GLY A 29 -0.92 20.09 9.78
N ARG A 30 -1.94 19.55 9.10
CA ARG A 30 -3.19 19.12 9.76
C ARG A 30 -3.98 18.04 9.03
N ASP A 31 -4.22 18.25 7.75
CA ASP A 31 -5.03 17.37 6.92
C ASP A 31 -4.21 16.90 5.71
N VAL A 32 -4.51 15.69 5.23
CA VAL A 32 -3.85 15.10 4.06
C VAL A 32 -4.89 14.56 3.11
N SER A 33 -4.85 15.02 1.87
CA SER A 33 -5.61 14.44 0.78
C SER A 33 -4.79 13.34 0.10
N ILE A 34 -5.42 12.17 -0.05
CA ILE A 34 -4.97 11.06 -0.89
C ILE A 34 -5.81 11.10 -2.16
N THR A 35 -5.19 11.46 -3.29
CA THR A 35 -5.85 11.46 -4.61
C THR A 35 -5.48 10.20 -5.37
N PHE A 36 -6.43 9.31 -5.61
CA PHE A 36 -6.20 8.07 -6.35
C PHE A 36 -6.05 8.35 -7.85
N LEU A 37 -4.83 8.19 -8.37
CA LEU A 37 -4.43 8.36 -9.77
C LEU A 37 -4.82 7.15 -10.63
N SER A 38 -5.00 5.98 -10.01
CA SER A 38 -5.55 4.80 -10.67
C SER A 38 -6.60 4.11 -9.79
N PRO A 39 -7.47 3.27 -10.37
CA PRO A 39 -8.49 2.56 -9.58
C PRO A 39 -7.86 1.76 -8.45
N THR A 40 -8.42 1.89 -7.25
CA THR A 40 -7.95 1.19 -6.06
C THR A 40 -8.85 -0.02 -5.79
N ASP A 41 -8.28 -1.23 -5.72
CA ASP A 41 -9.05 -2.45 -5.41
C ASP A 41 -9.61 -2.42 -3.99
N THR A 42 -10.92 -2.56 -3.88
CA THR A 42 -11.67 -2.53 -2.62
C THR A 42 -12.25 -3.88 -2.24
N THR A 43 -12.03 -4.93 -3.04
CA THR A 43 -12.51 -6.30 -2.79
C THR A 43 -12.32 -6.71 -1.33
N GLY A 44 -13.38 -7.22 -0.69
CA GLY A 44 -13.35 -7.61 0.73
C GLY A 44 -13.54 -6.49 1.74
N GLY A 45 -14.08 -5.34 1.33
CA GLY A 45 -14.50 -4.26 2.23
C GLY A 45 -15.23 -3.14 1.49
N ASN A 46 -15.93 -2.28 2.23
CA ASN A 46 -16.52 -1.07 1.69
C ASN A 46 -15.76 0.16 2.22
N PRO A 47 -14.92 0.82 1.41
CA PRO A 47 -14.14 1.97 1.88
C PRO A 47 -15.00 3.19 2.23
N LEU A 48 -16.25 3.26 1.80
CA LEU A 48 -17.17 4.33 2.23
C LEU A 48 -17.67 4.10 3.67
N ALA A 49 -17.78 2.85 4.10
CA ALA A 49 -18.18 2.50 5.46
C ALA A 49 -16.97 2.31 6.40
N GLU A 50 -15.85 1.84 5.86
CA GLU A 50 -14.65 1.45 6.60
C GLU A 50 -13.37 2.00 5.95
N PRO A 51 -13.23 3.34 5.82
CA PRO A 51 -12.13 3.96 5.06
C PRO A 51 -10.74 3.61 5.63
N HIS A 52 -10.64 3.43 6.95
CA HIS A 52 -9.42 2.99 7.65
C HIS A 52 -8.84 1.67 7.11
N LYS A 53 -9.65 0.81 6.47
CA LYS A 53 -9.17 -0.42 5.83
C LYS A 53 -8.25 -0.15 4.65
N LEU A 54 -8.38 0.99 3.96
CA LEU A 54 -7.46 1.39 2.89
C LEU A 54 -6.05 1.58 3.45
N LEU A 55 -5.91 2.33 4.54
CA LEU A 55 -4.61 2.56 5.19
C LEU A 55 -4.07 1.29 5.85
N THR A 56 -4.93 0.42 6.39
CA THR A 56 -4.49 -0.89 6.91
C THR A 56 -3.95 -1.79 5.81
N ARG A 57 -4.51 -1.72 4.58
CA ARG A 57 -3.97 -2.43 3.41
C ARG A 57 -2.62 -1.84 2.98
N LEU A 58 -2.49 -0.51 3.03
CA LEU A 58 -1.22 0.16 2.77
C LEU A 58 -0.15 -0.27 3.78
N LEU A 59 -0.48 -0.32 5.09
CA LEU A 59 0.40 -0.81 6.15
C LEU A 59 0.95 -2.20 5.84
N ARG A 60 0.06 -3.15 5.51
CA ARG A 60 0.46 -4.52 5.15
C ARG A 60 1.34 -4.56 3.90
N ARG A 61 1.08 -3.69 2.94
CA ARG A 61 1.87 -3.61 1.70
C ARG A 61 3.27 -3.08 1.95
N VAL A 62 3.40 -1.97 2.67
CA VAL A 62 4.70 -1.39 3.00
C VAL A 62 5.51 -2.36 3.86
N ASP A 63 4.91 -2.96 4.89
CA ASP A 63 5.56 -4.00 5.70
C ASP A 63 5.98 -5.21 4.85
N GLY A 64 5.14 -5.64 3.89
CA GLY A 64 5.48 -6.66 2.91
C GLY A 64 6.73 -6.30 2.09
N ILE A 65 6.80 -5.08 1.57
CA ILE A 65 7.96 -4.58 0.80
C ILE A 65 9.19 -4.44 1.70
N SER A 66 9.03 -3.97 2.94
CA SER A 66 10.12 -3.89 3.91
C SER A 66 10.76 -5.26 4.16
N ARG A 67 9.96 -6.33 4.25
CA ARG A 67 10.48 -7.71 4.45
C ARG A 67 11.39 -8.17 3.33
N TRP A 68 11.08 -7.81 2.08
CA TRP A 68 11.96 -8.07 0.93
C TRP A 68 13.31 -7.35 1.03
N ASN A 69 13.37 -6.27 1.81
CA ASN A 69 14.58 -5.50 2.09
C ASN A 69 15.25 -5.87 3.42
N GLY A 70 14.84 -6.98 4.06
CA GLY A 70 15.42 -7.44 5.32
C GLY A 70 14.97 -6.65 6.56
N MET A 71 13.90 -5.87 6.45
CA MET A 71 13.32 -5.08 7.54
C MET A 71 11.87 -5.52 7.79
N ALA A 72 11.39 -5.48 9.02
CA ALA A 72 9.98 -5.79 9.30
C ALA A 72 9.48 -4.94 10.46
N LEU A 73 8.19 -4.59 10.43
CA LEU A 73 7.56 -4.07 11.62
C LEU A 73 7.51 -5.17 12.69
N THR A 74 7.77 -4.80 13.94
CA THR A 74 7.40 -5.66 15.06
C THR A 74 5.88 -5.80 15.11
N ASN A 75 5.39 -6.89 15.69
CA ASN A 75 3.95 -7.11 15.82
C ASN A 75 3.30 -5.99 16.64
N GLU A 76 4.01 -5.49 17.64
CA GLU A 76 3.61 -4.39 18.52
C GLU A 76 3.48 -3.09 17.72
N ALA A 77 4.51 -2.73 16.93
CA ALA A 77 4.49 -1.54 16.09
C ALA A 77 3.38 -1.61 15.03
N GLY A 78 3.22 -2.77 14.39
CA GLY A 78 2.14 -2.99 13.43
C GLY A 78 0.74 -2.84 14.04
N ARG A 79 0.52 -3.38 15.25
CA ARG A 79 -0.74 -3.20 15.99
C ARG A 79 -0.97 -1.76 16.40
N ALA A 80 0.06 -1.07 16.89
CA ALA A 80 -0.02 0.33 17.30
C ALA A 80 -0.38 1.24 16.11
N LEU A 81 0.27 1.07 14.96
CA LEU A 81 -0.07 1.81 13.73
C LEU A 81 -1.50 1.52 13.26
N ALA A 82 -1.92 0.25 13.27
CA ALA A 82 -3.29 -0.11 12.89
C ALA A 82 -4.34 0.46 13.87
N ALA A 83 -4.02 0.56 15.16
CA ALA A 83 -4.89 1.21 16.13
C ALA A 83 -4.97 2.72 15.88
N HIS A 84 -3.82 3.38 15.67
CA HIS A 84 -3.74 4.80 15.35
C HIS A 84 -4.51 5.17 14.06
N ILE A 85 -4.39 4.36 13.01
CA ILE A 85 -5.16 4.54 11.77
C ILE A 85 -6.67 4.65 12.04
N ARG A 86 -7.20 3.92 13.04
CA ARG A 86 -8.64 3.95 13.36
C ARG A 86 -9.06 5.21 14.12
N THR A 87 -8.13 5.98 14.68
CA THR A 87 -8.43 7.22 15.41
C THR A 87 -8.46 8.44 14.50
N LEU A 88 -8.11 8.30 13.22
CA LEU A 88 -8.10 9.39 12.25
C LEU A 88 -9.52 9.74 11.80
N GLY A 89 -9.71 11.00 11.43
CA GLY A 89 -10.88 11.44 10.66
C GLY A 89 -10.73 11.06 9.19
N PHE A 90 -11.84 10.67 8.56
CA PHE A 90 -11.89 10.28 7.16
C PHE A 90 -13.05 10.99 6.47
N ASP A 91 -12.77 11.85 5.49
CA ASP A 91 -13.77 12.39 4.57
C ASP A 91 -13.73 11.61 3.26
N THR A 92 -14.79 10.83 3.04
CA THR A 92 -14.98 10.00 1.85
C THR A 92 -15.84 10.68 0.78
N GLY A 93 -16.23 11.94 0.96
CA GLY A 93 -17.11 12.68 0.04
C GLY A 93 -16.51 12.82 -1.38
N GLY A 94 -15.19 12.78 -1.49
CA GLY A 94 -14.46 12.77 -2.76
C GLY A 94 -14.34 11.40 -3.44
N LEU A 95 -14.74 10.30 -2.77
CA LEU A 95 -14.60 8.95 -3.31
C LEU A 95 -15.74 8.59 -4.26
N ARG A 96 -15.40 7.81 -5.28
CA ARG A 96 -16.35 7.31 -6.28
C ARG A 96 -16.20 5.79 -6.41
N PRO A 97 -17.25 5.00 -6.12
CA PRO A 97 -17.24 3.57 -6.41
C PRO A 97 -17.12 3.30 -7.92
N GLY A 98 -16.45 2.21 -8.26
CA GLY A 98 -16.29 1.78 -9.63
C GLY A 98 -15.99 0.29 -9.75
N ALA A 99 -15.66 -0.12 -10.97
CA ALA A 99 -15.22 -1.47 -11.26
C ALA A 99 -14.04 -1.45 -12.24
N TYR A 100 -13.14 -2.41 -12.08
CA TYR A 100 -12.01 -2.63 -12.99
C TYR A 100 -12.08 -4.05 -13.55
N SER A 101 -12.06 -4.17 -14.87
CA SER A 101 -12.08 -5.46 -15.57
C SER A 101 -10.73 -5.75 -16.19
N SER A 102 -10.22 -6.95 -15.95
CA SER A 102 -9.01 -7.48 -16.59
C SER A 102 -9.21 -8.95 -16.96
N SER A 103 -8.52 -9.40 -18.00
CA SER A 103 -8.48 -10.82 -18.35
C SER A 103 -7.34 -11.50 -17.61
N ASN A 104 -7.57 -12.68 -17.03
CA ASN A 104 -6.49 -13.48 -16.47
C ASN A 104 -5.70 -14.23 -17.58
N ALA A 105 -4.64 -14.95 -17.21
CA ALA A 105 -3.84 -15.75 -18.14
C ALA A 105 -4.65 -16.81 -18.92
N HIS A 106 -5.81 -17.21 -18.41
CA HIS A 106 -6.74 -18.14 -19.03
C HIS A 106 -7.90 -17.45 -19.76
N ARG A 107 -7.79 -16.14 -20.03
CA ARG A 107 -8.81 -15.29 -20.70
C ARG A 107 -10.16 -15.22 -19.98
N GLN A 108 -10.23 -15.59 -18.70
CA GLN A 108 -11.43 -15.40 -17.90
C GLN A 108 -11.52 -13.94 -17.46
N LYS A 109 -12.70 -13.35 -17.61
CA LYS A 109 -12.99 -11.98 -17.19
C LYS A 109 -13.01 -11.90 -15.67
N ARG A 110 -12.12 -11.09 -15.10
CA ARG A 110 -12.09 -10.77 -13.67
C ARG A 110 -12.55 -9.33 -13.48
N VAL A 111 -13.62 -9.14 -12.73
CA VAL A 111 -14.12 -7.83 -12.32
C VAL A 111 -13.76 -7.62 -10.86
N LYS A 112 -13.09 -6.50 -10.56
CA LYS A 112 -12.76 -6.06 -9.21
C LYS A 112 -13.62 -4.84 -8.87
N THR A 113 -14.18 -4.78 -7.67
CA THR A 113 -14.75 -3.54 -7.14
C THR A 113 -13.61 -2.58 -6.84
N THR A 114 -13.76 -1.33 -7.25
CA THR A 114 -12.73 -0.31 -7.06
C THR A 114 -13.29 0.99 -6.52
N ILE A 115 -12.41 1.88 -6.08
CA ILE A 115 -12.70 3.31 -5.90
C ILE A 115 -11.71 4.16 -6.70
N THR A 116 -12.15 5.37 -7.02
CA THR A 116 -11.32 6.48 -7.51
C THR A 116 -11.68 7.76 -6.73
N GLY A 117 -10.98 8.86 -7.00
CA GLY A 117 -11.23 10.15 -6.39
C GLY A 117 -10.31 10.45 -5.20
N ALA A 118 -10.78 11.28 -4.28
CA ALA A 118 -9.98 11.77 -3.15
C ALA A 118 -10.53 11.29 -1.80
N LEU A 119 -9.62 10.92 -0.90
CA LEU A 119 -9.88 10.65 0.52
C LEU A 119 -9.11 11.67 1.34
N VAL A 120 -9.77 12.44 2.19
CA VAL A 120 -9.09 13.35 3.11
C VAL A 120 -8.96 12.71 4.49
N LEU A 121 -7.76 12.75 5.04
CA LEU A 121 -7.40 12.32 6.38
C LEU A 121 -7.23 13.55 7.27
N SER A 122 -7.73 13.48 8.50
CA SER A 122 -7.52 14.51 9.52
C SER A 122 -7.12 13.91 10.87
N GLY A 123 -6.46 14.72 11.70
CA GLY A 123 -5.97 14.33 13.02
C GLY A 123 -4.46 14.28 13.10
N ASN A 124 -3.91 13.43 13.98
CA ASN A 124 -2.46 13.30 14.13
C ASN A 124 -1.89 12.38 13.04
N ILE A 125 -1.32 12.95 11.98
CA ILE A 125 -0.83 12.19 10.82
C ILE A 125 0.60 11.68 11.00
N ALA A 126 1.41 12.33 11.84
CA ALA A 126 2.83 12.02 12.08
C ALA A 126 3.14 10.52 12.17
N PRO A 127 2.40 9.70 12.95
CA PRO A 127 2.73 8.28 13.12
C PRO A 127 2.59 7.46 11.83
N ILE A 128 1.75 7.89 10.89
CA ILE A 128 1.52 7.20 9.61
C ILE A 128 2.13 7.94 8.42
N TRP A 129 2.75 9.09 8.61
CA TRP A 129 3.32 9.87 7.50
C TRP A 129 4.36 9.09 6.68
N PRO A 130 5.32 8.35 7.28
CA PRO A 130 6.24 7.52 6.52
C PRO A 130 5.53 6.44 5.70
N LEU A 131 4.41 5.91 6.22
CA LEU A 131 3.61 4.92 5.51
C LEU A 131 2.95 5.52 4.27
N LEU A 132 2.38 6.72 4.38
CA LEU A 132 1.78 7.45 3.27
C LEU A 132 2.82 7.79 2.20
N ALA A 133 3.96 8.37 2.59
CA ALA A 133 5.05 8.71 1.68
C ALA A 133 5.62 7.48 0.94
N MET A 134 5.70 6.33 1.60
CA MET A 134 6.07 5.07 0.94
C MET A 134 4.97 4.58 -0.01
N GLY A 135 3.70 4.75 0.38
CA GLY A 135 2.55 4.37 -0.42
C GLY A 135 2.44 5.08 -1.77
N GLU A 136 2.81 6.35 -1.85
CA GLU A 136 2.85 7.11 -3.10
C GLU A 136 3.81 6.46 -4.12
N ARG A 137 4.90 5.85 -3.64
CA ARG A 137 5.89 5.15 -4.48
C ARG A 137 5.54 3.69 -4.77
N CYS A 138 4.84 3.03 -3.85
CA CYS A 138 4.55 1.60 -3.98
C CYS A 138 3.10 1.28 -4.35
N HIS A 139 2.23 2.27 -4.48
CA HIS A 139 0.78 2.15 -4.64
C HIS A 139 0.10 1.47 -3.43
N LEU A 140 -1.23 1.48 -3.42
CA LEU A 140 -2.07 0.95 -2.35
C LEU A 140 -2.76 -0.38 -2.76
N GLY A 141 -2.73 -1.35 -1.86
CA GLY A 141 -3.61 -2.52 -1.93
C GLY A 141 -3.25 -3.58 -2.99
N ARG A 142 -4.27 -4.34 -3.40
CA ARG A 142 -4.14 -5.47 -4.34
C ARG A 142 -4.13 -4.95 -5.79
N GLY A 143 -3.35 -5.61 -6.64
CA GLY A 143 -3.22 -5.22 -8.05
C GLY A 143 -2.25 -4.07 -8.27
N ALA A 144 -1.49 -3.65 -7.26
CA ALA A 144 -0.45 -2.65 -7.42
C ALA A 144 0.62 -3.04 -8.45
N VAL A 145 0.92 -4.33 -8.58
CA VAL A 145 1.80 -4.86 -9.64
C VAL A 145 1.19 -4.78 -11.05
N GLU A 146 -0.14 -4.62 -11.13
CA GLU A 146 -0.91 -4.39 -12.36
C GLU A 146 -1.17 -2.87 -12.58
N GLY A 147 -0.58 -2.00 -11.75
CA GLY A 147 -0.77 -0.54 -11.82
C GLY A 147 -1.96 0.02 -11.04
N LEU A 148 -2.70 -0.79 -10.27
CA LEU A 148 -3.82 -0.33 -9.44
C LEU A 148 -3.34 0.39 -8.17
N GLY A 149 -4.19 1.25 -7.62
CA GLY A 149 -4.00 1.92 -6.34
C GLY A 149 -2.88 2.95 -6.32
N ALA A 150 -2.44 3.47 -7.48
CA ALA A 150 -1.55 4.62 -7.52
C ALA A 150 -2.27 5.83 -6.93
N PHE A 151 -1.57 6.64 -6.13
CA PHE A 151 -2.12 7.84 -5.53
C PHE A 151 -1.05 8.90 -5.36
N SER A 152 -1.46 10.16 -5.18
CA SER A 152 -0.60 11.26 -4.75
C SER A 152 -1.08 11.87 -3.45
N LEU A 153 -0.16 12.50 -2.72
CA LEU A 153 -0.43 13.22 -1.47
C LEU A 153 -0.46 14.74 -1.70
N SER A 154 -1.37 15.43 -1.01
CA SER A 154 -1.36 16.90 -0.90
C SER A 154 -1.90 17.34 0.45
N GLY A 155 -1.40 18.45 1.00
CA GLY A 155 -1.77 18.98 2.32
C GLY A 155 -0.76 19.97 2.85
#